data_AF-A0A7S0F227-F1
#
_entry.id   AF-A0A7S0F227-F1
#
_cell.length_a   1.000
_cell.length_b   1.000
_cell.length_c   1.000
_cell.angle_alpha   90.00
_cell.angle_beta   90.00
_cell.angle_gamma   90.00
#
_symmetry.space_group_name_H-M   'P 1'
#
loop_
_entity.id
_entity.type
_entity.pdbx_description
1 polymer ?
#
loop_
_entity_poly.entity_id
_entity_poly.type
_entity_poly.pdbx_seq_one_letter_code
_entity_poly.pdbx_strand_id
1 'polypeptide(L)'
;GGIFKDMAIHDLDMARFLMDSEPVEILASGSCNIDKSIEVLPGPEAFDTAFVLLKFANGKEAAIDVCRKATYGYDQRAEVLGTNAMIMTDNNYPNTAKIFSSEFCGNADMPFDFFMSRYKEAYVLETLAFV
;
A
#
# COMPACT_ATOMS: atom_id res chain seq x y z
N GLY A 1 4.27 17.87 -0.63
CA GLY A 1 4.72 16.56 -1.15
C GLY A 1 3.68 15.92 -2.05
N GLY A 2 2.42 15.91 -1.64
CA GLY A 2 1.32 15.27 -2.37
C GLY A 2 1.30 13.76 -2.15
N ILE A 3 0.13 13.14 -2.27
CA ILE A 3 -0.06 11.71 -1.94
C ILE A 3 0.88 10.79 -2.74
N PHE A 4 1.20 11.14 -3.98
CA PHE A 4 2.06 10.32 -4.83
C PHE A 4 3.53 10.29 -4.39
N LYS A 5 4.07 11.39 -3.87
CA LYS A 5 5.48 11.44 -3.43
C LYS A 5 5.67 11.03 -1.98
N ASP A 6 4.65 11.29 -1.16
CA ASP A 6 4.67 11.09 0.29
C ASP A 6 4.25 9.67 0.69
N MET A 7 3.33 9.07 -0.07
CA MET A 7 2.71 7.80 0.30
C MET A 7 2.94 6.73 -0.78
N ALA A 8 2.56 7.01 -2.02
CA ALA A 8 2.68 6.04 -3.12
C ALA A 8 4.15 5.74 -3.53
N ILE A 9 5.14 6.46 -3.00
CA ILE A 9 6.55 6.25 -3.34
C ILE A 9 7.02 4.83 -2.99
N HIS A 10 6.54 4.27 -1.87
CA HIS A 10 6.86 2.91 -1.47
C HIS A 10 6.20 1.88 -2.39
N ASP A 11 4.97 2.13 -2.84
CA ASP A 11 4.25 1.25 -3.76
C ASP A 11 4.84 1.30 -5.17
N LEU A 12 5.33 2.47 -5.61
CA LEU A 12 6.06 2.62 -6.86
C LEU A 12 7.38 1.82 -6.85
N ASP A 13 8.11 1.87 -5.73
CA ASP A 13 9.31 1.06 -5.57
C ASP A 13 8.99 -0.44 -5.47
N MET A 14 7.96 -0.81 -4.70
CA MET A 14 7.47 -2.18 -4.59
C MET A 14 7.05 -2.74 -5.95
N ALA A 15 6.35 -1.95 -6.78
CA ALA A 15 5.95 -2.35 -8.11
C ALA A 15 7.18 -2.62 -9.01
N ARG A 16 8.21 -1.77 -8.94
CA ARG A 16 9.48 -2.00 -9.66
C ARG A 16 10.18 -3.26 -9.17
N PHE A 17 10.26 -3.46 -7.85
CA PHE A 17 10.86 -4.64 -7.23
C PHE A 17 10.17 -5.93 -7.65
N LEU A 18 8.84 -5.98 -7.60
CA LEU A 18 8.04 -7.16 -7.96
C LEU A 18 8.04 -7.44 -9.46
N MET A 19 8.02 -6.40 -10.30
CA MET A 19 7.96 -6.56 -11.76
C MET A 19 9.32 -6.82 -12.40
N ASP A 20 10.42 -6.54 -11.68
CA ASP A 20 11.80 -6.59 -12.15
C ASP A 20 11.96 -5.87 -13.50
N SER A 21 11.41 -4.66 -13.57
CA SER A 21 11.36 -3.82 -14.77
C SER A 21 11.03 -2.39 -14.39
N GLU A 22 11.32 -1.45 -15.31
CA GLU A 22 10.94 -0.05 -15.17
C GLU A 22 9.58 0.26 -15.81
N PRO A 23 8.77 1.16 -15.21
CA PRO A 23 7.55 1.67 -15.83
C PRO A 23 7.87 2.58 -17.02
N VAL A 24 7.11 2.44 -18.09
CA VAL A 24 7.22 3.23 -19.33
C VAL A 24 5.99 4.10 -19.61
N GLU A 25 4.86 3.81 -18.96
CA GLU A 25 3.64 4.60 -19.04
C GLU A 25 2.97 4.63 -17.66
N ILE A 26 2.46 5.81 -17.28
CA ILE A 26 1.77 6.01 -16.00
C ILE A 26 0.46 6.78 -16.26
N LEU A 27 -0.63 6.26 -15.75
CA LEU A 27 -1.91 6.97 -15.63
C LEU A 27 -2.26 7.07 -14.14
N ALA A 28 -2.49 8.28 -13.64
CA ALA A 28 -2.81 8.50 -12.23
C ALA A 28 -4.02 9.41 -12.08
N SER A 29 -4.82 9.15 -11.05
CA SER A 29 -5.96 9.97 -10.65
C SER A 29 -6.01 10.10 -9.13
N GLY A 30 -6.63 11.16 -8.63
CA GLY A 30 -6.79 11.38 -7.20
C GLY A 30 -7.99 12.25 -6.87
N SER A 31 -8.42 12.17 -5.63
CA SER A 31 -9.59 12.86 -5.11
C SER A 31 -9.44 13.14 -3.61
N CYS A 32 -10.29 14.04 -3.11
CA CYS A 32 -10.47 14.28 -1.69
C CYS A 32 -11.84 13.77 -1.26
N ASN A 33 -11.91 12.71 -0.47
CA ASN A 33 -13.18 12.15 0.02
C ASN A 33 -13.26 12.09 1.55
N ILE A 34 -12.15 12.30 2.25
CA ILE A 34 -12.00 12.04 3.68
C ILE A 34 -12.02 13.35 4.47
N ASP A 35 -11.03 14.22 4.26
CA ASP A 35 -10.90 15.49 4.97
C ASP A 35 -10.98 16.64 3.98
N LYS A 36 -12.18 17.20 3.82
CA LYS A 36 -12.44 18.30 2.89
C LYS A 36 -11.62 19.55 3.16
N SER A 37 -11.00 19.69 4.34
CA SER A 37 -10.13 20.84 4.63
C SER A 37 -8.88 20.87 3.74
N ILE A 38 -8.43 19.74 3.18
CA ILE A 38 -7.25 19.69 2.31
C ILE A 38 -7.54 20.08 0.86
N GLU A 39 -8.81 20.20 0.45
CA GLU A 39 -9.17 20.59 -0.94
C GLU A 39 -8.63 21.97 -1.33
N VAL A 40 -8.30 22.81 -0.35
CA VAL A 40 -7.69 24.14 -0.56
C VAL A 40 -6.23 24.06 -1.05
N LEU A 41 -5.58 22.90 -0.90
CA LEU A 41 -4.20 22.69 -1.31
C LEU A 41 -4.09 22.53 -2.84
N PRO A 42 -2.95 22.85 -3.45
CA PRO A 42 -2.81 22.76 -4.89
C PRO A 42 -2.55 21.32 -5.37
N GLY A 43 -3.21 20.94 -6.48
CA GLY A 43 -2.88 19.73 -7.23
C GLY A 43 -2.91 18.46 -6.36
N PRO A 44 -1.90 17.57 -6.47
CA PRO A 44 -1.88 16.31 -5.73
C PRO A 44 -1.75 16.43 -4.20
N GLU A 45 -1.56 17.63 -3.68
CA GLU A 45 -1.58 17.89 -2.23
C GLU A 45 -3.00 17.87 -1.65
N ALA A 46 -4.01 18.16 -2.48
CA ALA A 46 -5.42 18.07 -2.10
C ALA A 46 -5.97 16.64 -2.15
N PHE A 47 -5.18 15.63 -2.50
CA PHE A 47 -5.68 14.26 -2.61
C PHE A 47 -5.46 13.47 -1.30
N ASP A 48 -6.51 12.80 -0.85
CA ASP A 48 -6.45 11.82 0.23
C ASP A 48 -6.62 10.38 -0.26
N THR A 49 -7.12 10.20 -1.49
CA THR A 49 -7.34 8.93 -2.15
C THR A 49 -6.84 9.02 -3.58
N ALA A 50 -6.04 8.07 -4.03
CA ALA A 50 -5.51 8.07 -5.39
C ALA A 50 -5.32 6.66 -5.95
N PHE A 51 -5.30 6.58 -7.27
CA PHE A 51 -5.04 5.36 -8.03
C PHE A 51 -3.97 5.62 -9.09
N VAL A 52 -3.12 4.62 -9.33
CA VAL A 52 -2.08 4.64 -10.36
C VAL A 52 -2.13 3.34 -11.16
N LEU A 53 -2.07 3.45 -12.48
CA LEU A 53 -1.87 2.34 -13.41
C LEU A 53 -0.51 2.51 -14.08
N LEU A 54 0.26 1.43 -14.10
CA LEU A 54 1.63 1.38 -14.63
C LEU A 54 1.69 0.34 -15.76
N LYS A 55 2.34 0.70 -16.87
CA LYS A 55 2.83 -0.29 -17.85
C LYS A 55 4.34 -0.37 -17.78
N PHE A 56 4.89 -1.58 -17.81
CA PHE A 56 6.32 -1.84 -17.71
C PHE A 56 6.94 -2.15 -19.07
N ALA A 57 8.25 -1.91 -19.21
CA ALA A 57 9.00 -2.19 -20.44
C ALA A 57 8.92 -3.66 -20.88
N ASN A 58 8.73 -4.58 -19.94
CA ASN A 58 8.54 -6.01 -20.21
C ASN A 58 7.09 -6.39 -20.59
N GLY A 59 6.21 -5.40 -20.79
CA GLY A 59 4.81 -5.59 -21.17
C GLY A 59 3.85 -5.97 -20.05
N LYS A 60 4.33 -6.05 -18.79
CA LYS A 60 3.48 -6.28 -17.61
C LYS A 60 2.79 -4.99 -17.18
N GLU A 61 1.75 -5.12 -16.37
CA GLU A 61 0.99 -4.00 -15.83
C GLU A 61 0.86 -4.13 -14.31
N ALA A 62 0.71 -3.00 -13.63
CA ALA A 62 0.42 -2.95 -12.19
C ALA A 62 -0.60 -1.85 -11.88
N ALA A 63 -1.37 -2.07 -10.83
CA ALA A 63 -2.28 -1.09 -10.25
C ALA A 63 -1.86 -0.81 -8.80
N ILE A 64 -1.94 0.45 -8.40
CA ILE A 64 -1.71 0.91 -7.03
C ILE A 64 -2.95 1.70 -6.61
N ASP A 65 -3.51 1.34 -5.46
CA ASP A 65 -4.47 2.16 -4.73
C ASP A 65 -3.84 2.68 -3.44
N VAL A 66 -3.99 3.97 -3.16
CA VAL A 66 -3.41 4.60 -1.99
C VAL A 66 -4.41 5.52 -1.34
N CYS A 67 -4.56 5.41 -0.03
CA CYS A 67 -5.54 6.14 0.75
C CYS A 67 -4.95 6.57 2.09
N ARG A 68 -5.07 7.85 2.44
CA ARG A 68 -4.58 8.40 3.72
C ARG A 68 -5.32 7.86 4.94
N LYS A 69 -6.46 7.18 4.77
CA LYS A 69 -7.26 6.65 5.87
C LYS A 69 -7.87 5.30 5.55
N ALA A 70 -7.37 4.27 6.21
CA ALA A 70 -8.07 3.02 6.43
C ALA A 70 -8.56 2.98 7.88
N THR A 71 -9.88 2.92 8.09
CA THR A 71 -10.49 2.95 9.44
C THR A 71 -10.20 1.69 10.26
N TYR A 72 -9.67 0.66 9.62
CA TYR A 72 -9.36 -0.63 10.18
C TYR A 72 -7.85 -0.83 10.40
N GLY A 73 -7.02 0.21 10.35
CA GLY A 73 -5.58 0.11 10.61
C GLY A 73 -4.71 0.44 9.40
N TYR A 74 -3.46 0.02 9.43
CA TYR A 74 -2.46 0.30 8.39
C TYR A 74 -2.49 -0.80 7.33
N ASP A 75 -3.29 -0.56 6.29
CA ASP A 75 -3.46 -1.49 5.17
C ASP A 75 -2.22 -1.51 4.26
N GLN A 76 -1.54 -2.65 4.17
CA GLN A 76 -0.34 -2.87 3.37
C GLN A 76 -0.41 -4.28 2.76
N ARG A 77 -0.76 -4.34 1.48
CA ARG A 77 -0.95 -5.59 0.72
C ARG A 77 -0.30 -5.48 -0.65
N ALA A 78 0.10 -6.62 -1.19
CA ALA A 78 0.59 -6.73 -2.57
C ALA A 78 0.25 -8.10 -3.13
N GLU A 79 -0.12 -8.16 -4.40
CA GLU A 79 -0.36 -9.41 -5.13
C GLU A 79 0.29 -9.39 -6.51
N VAL A 80 0.75 -10.56 -6.98
CA VAL A 80 1.33 -10.74 -8.31
C VAL A 80 0.75 -11.99 -8.92
N LEU A 81 -0.01 -11.81 -10.01
CA LEU A 81 -0.51 -12.90 -10.84
C LEU A 81 0.52 -13.23 -11.92
N GLY A 82 1.04 -14.45 -11.89
CA GLY A 82 1.86 -15.04 -12.96
C GLY A 82 1.06 -16.00 -13.83
N THR A 83 1.74 -16.62 -14.80
CA THR A 83 1.12 -17.57 -15.73
C THR A 83 0.72 -18.91 -15.09
N ASN A 84 1.40 -19.31 -14.00
CA ASN A 84 1.20 -20.61 -13.35
C ASN A 84 0.57 -20.52 -11.96
N ALA A 85 0.65 -19.35 -11.32
CA ALA A 85 0.22 -19.15 -9.94
C ALA A 85 0.10 -17.65 -9.64
N MET A 86 -0.50 -17.35 -8.50
CA MET A 86 -0.52 -16.02 -7.89
C MET A 86 0.10 -16.11 -6.50
N ILE A 87 0.80 -15.05 -6.11
CA ILE A 87 1.26 -14.83 -4.74
C ILE A 87 0.65 -13.54 -4.21
N MET A 88 0.28 -13.54 -2.93
CA MET A 88 -0.20 -12.35 -2.25
C MET A 88 0.39 -12.26 -0.84
N THR A 89 0.58 -11.03 -0.38
CA THR A 89 0.90 -10.70 1.00
C THR A 89 -0.30 -9.96 1.60
N ASP A 90 -0.80 -10.48 2.72
CA ASP A 90 -1.91 -9.90 3.44
C ASP A 90 -1.40 -8.93 4.54
N ASN A 91 -2.32 -8.24 5.20
CA ASN A 91 -2.03 -7.40 6.34
C ASN A 91 -1.36 -8.16 7.48
N ASN A 92 -0.49 -7.47 8.23
CA ASN A 92 0.07 -8.01 9.47
C ASN A 92 -0.73 -7.54 10.67
N TYR A 93 -0.93 -8.48 11.60
CA TYR A 93 -1.69 -8.30 12.82
C TYR A 93 -0.78 -8.41 14.04
N PRO A 94 -1.10 -7.74 15.16
CA PRO A 94 -0.35 -7.86 16.41
C PRO A 94 -0.26 -9.29 16.97
N ASN A 95 -1.22 -10.14 16.63
CA ASN A 95 -1.26 -11.56 16.96
C ASN A 95 -2.06 -12.35 15.93
N THR A 96 -2.12 -13.67 16.12
CA THR A 96 -2.82 -14.62 15.23
C THR A 96 -4.17 -15.08 15.77
N ALA A 97 -4.68 -14.48 16.84
CA ALA A 97 -5.93 -14.89 17.48
C ALA A 97 -7.13 -14.60 16.55
N LYS A 98 -8.08 -15.53 16.54
CA LYS A 98 -9.31 -15.45 15.76
C LYS A 98 -10.51 -15.72 16.65
N ILE A 99 -11.60 -15.02 16.39
CA ILE A 99 -12.88 -15.20 17.10
C ILE A 99 -13.87 -15.80 16.11
N PHE A 100 -14.54 -16.88 16.54
CA PHE A 100 -15.59 -17.58 15.78
C PHE A 100 -16.86 -17.67 16.64
N SER A 101 -17.86 -16.86 16.31
CA SER A 101 -19.19 -16.85 16.94
C SER A 101 -20.27 -16.63 15.90
N SER A 102 -21.55 -16.65 16.31
CA SER A 102 -22.67 -16.30 15.44
C SER A 102 -22.67 -14.83 14.99
N GLU A 103 -21.96 -13.97 15.72
CA GLU A 103 -21.94 -12.52 15.49
C GLU A 103 -20.66 -12.05 14.77
N PHE A 104 -19.58 -12.84 14.85
CA PHE A 104 -18.29 -12.46 14.30
C PHE A 104 -17.43 -13.69 13.91
N CYS A 105 -16.75 -13.59 12.77
CA CYS A 105 -15.78 -14.58 12.30
C CYS A 105 -14.60 -13.85 11.66
N GLY A 106 -13.44 -13.83 12.32
CA GLY A 106 -12.28 -13.09 11.83
C GLY A 106 -11.11 -12.97 12.80
N ASN A 107 -10.13 -12.15 12.44
CA ASN A 107 -9.02 -11.79 13.34
C ASN A 107 -9.56 -11.04 14.56
N ALA A 108 -9.02 -11.35 15.74
CA ALA A 108 -9.47 -10.73 16.99
C ALA A 108 -9.10 -9.24 17.06
N ASP A 109 -7.96 -8.87 16.48
CA ASP A 109 -7.47 -7.50 16.38
C ASP A 109 -7.50 -6.98 14.94
N MET A 110 -7.47 -5.66 14.81
CA MET A 110 -7.16 -4.98 13.56
C MET A 110 -5.69 -5.21 13.16
N PRO A 111 -5.34 -5.04 11.86
CA PRO A 111 -3.96 -4.83 11.45
C PRO A 111 -3.22 -3.81 12.33
N PHE A 112 -1.89 -3.85 12.30
CA PHE A 112 -1.08 -2.82 12.95
C PHE A 112 -1.56 -1.41 12.58
N ASP A 113 -1.45 -0.49 13.53
CA ASP A 113 -2.00 0.86 13.44
C ASP A 113 -1.14 1.82 12.60
N PHE A 114 0.18 1.59 12.55
CA PHE A 114 1.10 2.48 11.86
C PHE A 114 2.42 1.79 11.45
N PHE A 115 3.19 2.46 10.59
CA PHE A 115 4.45 1.94 10.03
C PHE A 115 5.49 1.58 11.10
N MET A 116 5.53 2.31 12.22
CA MET A 116 6.49 2.07 13.31
C MET A 116 6.30 0.67 13.94
N SER A 117 5.05 0.25 14.12
CA SER A 117 4.71 -1.07 14.63
C SER A 117 4.88 -2.13 13.54
N ARG A 118 4.34 -1.84 12.34
CA ARG A 118 4.28 -2.77 11.20
C ARG A 118 5.65 -3.14 10.61
N TYR A 119 6.56 -2.18 10.54
CA TYR A 119 7.86 -2.30 9.85
C TYR A 119 9.05 -2.29 10.81
N LYS A 120 8.82 -2.49 12.11
CA LYS A 120 9.89 -2.56 13.12
C LYS A 120 11.03 -3.50 12.70
N GLU A 121 10.70 -4.71 12.26
CA GLU A 121 11.70 -5.68 11.81
C GLU A 121 12.37 -5.26 10.50
N ALA A 122 11.62 -4.68 9.56
CA ALA A 122 12.16 -4.19 8.30
C ALA A 122 13.20 -3.08 8.53
N TYR A 123 12.94 -2.12 9.44
CA TYR A 123 13.91 -1.07 9.78
C TYR A 123 15.18 -1.63 10.44
N VAL A 124 15.06 -2.68 11.27
CA VAL A 124 16.23 -3.36 11.84
C VAL A 124 17.06 -4.02 10.73
N LEU A 125 16.40 -4.75 9.83
CA LEU A 125 17.07 -5.44 8.72
C LEU A 125 17.71 -4.47 7.72
N GLU A 126 17.04 -3.37 7.39
CA GLU A 126 17.57 -2.31 6.54
C GLU A 126 18.84 -1.70 7.15
N THR A 127 18.82 -1.38 8.44
CA THR A 127 19.98 -0.83 9.15
C THR A 127 21.15 -1.81 9.14
N LEU A 128 20.89 -3.10 9.37
CA LEU A 128 21.92 -4.14 9.35
C LEU A 128 22.47 -4.40 7.94
N ALA A 129 21.67 -4.24 6.90
CA ALA A 129 22.11 -4.42 5.51
C ALA A 129 22.95 -3.24 5.01
N PHE A 130 22.80 -2.05 5.62
CA PHE A 130 23.56 -0.86 5.27
C PHE A 130 24.98 -0.85 5.86
N VAL A 131 25.16 -1.40 7.07
CA VAL A 131 26.44 -1.43 7.81
C VAL A 131 27.31 -2.60 7.36
#